data_AF-A0A7V1Z5C8-F1
#
_entry.id   AF-A0A7V1Z5C8-F1
#
_cell.length_a   1.000
_cell.length_b   1.000
_cell.length_c   1.000
_cell.angle_alpha   90.00
_cell.angle_beta   90.00
_cell.angle_gamma   90.00
#
_symmetry.space_group_name_H-M   'P 1'
#
loop_
_entity.id
_entity.type
_entity.pdbx_description
1 polymer ?
#
loop_
_entity_poly.entity_id
_entity_poly.type
_entity_poly.pdbx_seq_one_letter_code
_entity_poly.pdbx_strand_id
1 'polypeptide(L)'
;MLHFLVDWAERWDWRSEGVSPSRLVEAVQRGQRIGIFQDAGRTDWWPTQQPLPAGIERIPGWPPGSSYDLVVVISDRLIEIGEDVTRTVIYRPRTLTLGVSGLPVDEPEAFHRTVVEFLQQQHLSLASLTALATPRGDTGTPIFYDWAETQRVPLLEYAPERLALLRPSQVSSENRLWETEAAAMLAASTRQLLVPATVCQGWIFAIARRQTG
;
A
#
# COMPACT_ATOMS: atom_id res chain seq x y z
N MET A 1 24.40 1.78 14.07
CA MET A 1 23.09 1.95 14.75
C MET A 1 22.18 2.89 13.97
N LEU A 2 22.62 4.11 13.62
CA LEU A 2 21.84 5.07 12.81
C LEU A 2 21.55 4.63 11.37
N HIS A 3 22.49 3.95 10.70
CA HIS A 3 22.29 3.44 9.33
C HIS A 3 21.05 2.52 9.20
N PHE A 4 20.73 1.74 10.24
CA PHE A 4 19.59 0.81 10.20
C PHE A 4 18.21 1.50 10.05
N LEU A 5 18.07 2.77 10.49
CA LEU A 5 16.82 3.52 10.44
C LEU A 5 16.65 4.38 9.19
N VAL A 6 17.55 4.31 8.21
CA VAL A 6 17.35 4.92 6.88
C VAL A 6 17.47 3.87 5.79
N ASP A 7 18.37 2.90 5.97
CA ASP A 7 18.59 1.80 5.03
C ASP A 7 17.37 0.86 4.87
N TRP A 8 16.51 0.74 5.89
CA TRP A 8 15.28 -0.05 5.83
C TRP A 8 14.29 0.40 4.75
N ALA A 9 14.06 1.70 4.58
CA ALA A 9 13.12 2.19 3.58
C ALA A 9 13.62 1.87 2.17
N GLU A 10 14.92 2.02 1.92
CA GLU A 10 15.54 1.63 0.66
C GLU A 10 15.52 0.10 0.48
N ARG A 11 15.89 -0.66 1.53
CA ARG A 11 15.90 -2.13 1.51
C ARG A 11 14.54 -2.74 1.18
N TRP A 12 13.47 -2.10 1.65
CA TRP A 12 12.10 -2.57 1.46
C TRP A 12 11.34 -1.80 0.35
N ASP A 13 12.02 -0.90 -0.36
CA ASP A 13 11.47 -0.04 -1.40
C ASP A 13 10.20 0.73 -0.94
N TRP A 14 10.27 1.26 0.29
CA TRP A 14 9.23 2.10 0.88
C TRP A 14 9.46 3.55 0.49
N ARG A 15 8.43 4.17 -0.07
CA ARG A 15 8.48 5.61 -0.37
C ARG A 15 8.28 6.42 0.90
N SER A 16 9.03 7.52 1.03
CA SER A 16 8.88 8.45 2.15
C SER A 16 8.12 9.72 1.77
N GLU A 17 7.33 10.24 2.69
CA GLU A 17 6.59 11.51 2.59
C GLU A 17 6.77 12.31 3.90
N GLY A 18 6.38 13.60 3.90
CA GLY A 18 6.51 14.48 5.06
C GLY A 18 7.92 15.08 5.17
N VAL A 19 8.49 15.10 6.37
CA VAL A 19 9.88 15.57 6.54
C VAL A 19 10.88 14.55 6.01
N SER A 20 12.02 15.04 5.52
CA SER A 20 13.08 14.20 4.97
C SER A 20 13.53 13.12 5.97
N PRO A 21 13.78 11.87 5.54
CA PRO A 21 14.42 10.83 6.34
C PRO A 21 15.73 11.27 7.01
N SER A 22 16.45 12.25 6.46
CA SER A 22 17.66 12.81 7.10
C SER A 22 17.37 13.42 8.48
N ARG A 23 16.17 13.97 8.70
CA ARG A 23 15.75 14.48 10.02
C ARG A 23 15.63 13.38 11.07
N LEU A 24 15.26 12.16 10.66
CA LEU A 24 15.25 11.01 11.55
C LEU A 24 16.66 10.67 12.03
N VAL A 25 17.65 10.73 11.14
CA VAL A 25 19.07 10.52 11.49
C VAL A 25 19.54 11.56 12.50
N GLU A 26 19.25 12.84 12.24
CA GLU A 26 19.63 13.94 13.14
C GLU A 26 18.97 13.80 14.51
N ALA A 27 17.68 13.46 14.56
CA ALA A 27 16.94 13.28 15.80
C ALA A 27 17.53 12.17 16.68
N VAL A 28 17.86 11.03 16.06
CA VAL A 28 18.50 9.91 16.76
C VAL A 28 19.89 10.30 17.26
N GLN A 29 20.69 11.03 16.48
CA GLN A 29 22.02 11.52 16.91
C GLN A 29 21.94 12.46 18.11
N ARG A 30 20.88 13.26 18.20
CA ARG A 30 20.63 14.21 19.30
C ARG A 30 19.96 13.57 20.51
N GLY A 31 19.62 12.28 20.47
CA GLY A 31 18.91 11.60 21.55
C GLY A 31 17.49 12.14 21.76
N GLN A 32 16.85 12.66 20.71
CA GLN A 32 15.49 13.17 20.75
C GLN A 32 14.47 12.04 20.97
N ARG A 33 13.29 12.40 21.48
CA ARG A 33 12.17 11.47 21.65
C ARG A 33 11.49 11.21 20.32
N ILE A 34 11.61 9.98 19.84
CA ILE A 34 11.06 9.53 18.56
C ILE A 34 10.00 8.48 18.80
N GLY A 35 8.80 8.74 18.28
CA GLY A 35 7.71 7.78 18.31
C GLY A 35 7.57 7.08 16.97
N ILE A 36 7.40 5.75 16.96
CA ILE A 36 7.13 4.97 15.75
C ILE A 36 5.71 4.42 15.81
N PHE A 37 4.82 4.95 14.99
CA PHE A 37 3.49 4.38 14.74
C PHE A 37 3.54 3.48 13.50
N GLN A 38 3.07 2.24 13.63
CA GLN A 38 3.04 1.28 12.54
C GLN A 38 1.74 0.47 12.57
N ASP A 39 0.94 0.56 11.51
CA ASP A 39 -0.28 -0.24 11.32
C ASP A 39 -0.27 -1.10 10.04
N ALA A 40 0.80 -0.99 9.25
CA ALA A 40 1.00 -1.76 8.03
C ALA A 40 2.48 -2.11 7.80
N GLY A 41 2.72 -3.01 6.85
CA GLY A 41 4.06 -3.45 6.49
C GLY A 41 4.65 -4.48 7.46
N ARG A 42 5.84 -4.97 7.11
CA ARG A 42 6.55 -5.97 7.91
C ARG A 42 6.99 -5.36 9.24
N THR A 43 7.09 -6.16 10.30
CA THR A 43 7.56 -5.69 11.62
C THR A 43 8.96 -6.19 11.97
N ASP A 44 9.50 -7.09 11.16
CA ASP A 44 10.81 -7.73 11.33
C ASP A 44 11.99 -6.88 10.83
N TRP A 45 11.74 -5.63 10.43
CA TRP A 45 12.80 -4.65 10.15
C TRP A 45 13.62 -4.31 11.40
N TRP A 46 13.08 -4.54 12.61
CA TRP A 46 13.82 -4.48 13.86
C TRP A 46 13.89 -5.87 14.52
N PRO A 47 15.08 -6.34 14.92
CA PRO A 47 15.20 -7.65 15.58
C PRO A 47 14.36 -7.71 16.85
N THR A 48 13.46 -8.69 16.97
CA THR A 48 12.55 -8.85 18.12
C THR A 48 13.30 -8.98 19.45
N GLN A 49 14.53 -9.51 19.42
CA GLN A 49 15.36 -9.72 20.60
C GLN A 49 16.21 -8.49 20.97
N GLN A 50 16.19 -7.43 20.17
CA GLN A 50 16.95 -6.21 20.43
C GLN A 50 16.01 -5.10 20.91
N PRO A 51 16.28 -4.44 22.05
CA PRO A 51 15.50 -3.27 22.44
C PRO A 51 15.74 -2.15 21.43
N LEU A 52 14.74 -1.29 21.23
CA LEU A 52 14.93 -0.06 20.45
C LEU A 52 15.99 0.82 21.13
N PRO A 53 16.72 1.67 20.36
CA PRO A 53 17.64 2.64 20.92
C PRO A 53 16.96 3.56 21.93
N ALA A 54 17.72 4.07 22.90
CA ALA A 54 17.21 5.01 23.89
C ALA A 54 16.57 6.23 23.20
N GLY A 55 15.39 6.65 23.70
CA GLY A 55 14.62 7.75 23.13
C GLY A 55 13.67 7.35 21.99
N ILE A 56 13.74 6.10 21.49
CA ILE A 56 12.85 5.59 20.45
C ILE A 56 11.85 4.61 21.07
N GLU A 57 10.56 4.83 20.83
CA GLU A 57 9.49 3.94 21.31
C GLU A 57 8.42 3.68 20.25
N ARG A 58 7.76 2.52 20.35
CA ARG A 58 6.59 2.19 19.52
C ARG A 58 5.34 2.83 20.12
N ILE A 59 4.56 3.49 19.27
CA ILE A 59 3.29 4.11 19.64
C ILE A 59 2.15 3.13 19.32
N PRO A 60 1.26 2.82 20.28
CA PRO A 60 0.20 1.84 20.06
C PRO A 60 -0.96 2.32 19.16
N GLY A 61 -1.04 3.63 18.90
CA GLY A 61 -2.16 4.22 18.16
C GLY A 61 -1.83 5.60 17.59
N TRP A 62 -2.66 6.04 16.65
CA TRP A 62 -2.63 7.37 16.06
C TRP A 62 -3.93 8.13 16.36
N PRO A 63 -3.90 9.43 16.70
CA PRO A 63 -2.72 10.29 16.86
C PRO A 63 -1.89 9.92 18.11
N PRO A 64 -0.59 10.28 18.15
CA PRO A 64 0.25 9.96 19.28
C PRO A 64 -0.14 10.79 20.51
N GLY A 65 -0.39 10.13 21.64
CA GLY A 65 -0.77 10.80 22.90
C GLY A 65 0.37 11.53 23.63
N SER A 66 1.58 11.63 23.05
CA SER A 66 2.80 12.14 23.70
C SER A 66 3.53 13.19 22.84
N SER A 67 4.26 14.10 23.50
CA SER A 67 5.12 15.10 22.85
C SER A 67 6.43 14.48 22.37
N TYR A 68 6.39 13.82 21.21
CA TYR A 68 7.58 13.40 20.47
C TYR A 68 8.21 14.58 19.73
N ASP A 69 9.54 14.63 19.70
CA ASP A 69 10.26 15.60 18.88
C ASP A 69 10.12 15.26 17.38
N LEU A 70 9.98 13.97 17.07
CA LEU A 70 9.76 13.44 15.73
C LEU A 70 8.89 12.19 15.79
N VAL A 71 8.00 12.01 14.82
CA VAL A 71 7.17 10.82 14.68
C VAL A 71 7.45 10.15 13.35
N VAL A 72 7.65 8.84 13.38
CA VAL A 72 7.74 7.99 12.19
C VAL A 72 6.42 7.24 12.05
N VAL A 73 5.75 7.41 10.92
CA VAL A 73 4.51 6.74 10.57
C VAL A 73 4.80 5.72 9.48
N ILE A 74 4.53 4.45 9.72
CA ILE A 74 4.63 3.38 8.72
C ILE A 74 3.21 2.91 8.44
N SER A 75 2.63 3.40 7.34
CA SER A 75 1.24 3.12 7.01
C SER A 75 0.99 3.18 5.52
N ASP A 76 0.16 2.25 5.04
CA ASP A 76 -0.41 2.28 3.70
C ASP A 76 -1.67 3.15 3.60
N ARG A 77 -2.11 3.73 4.73
CA ARG A 77 -3.27 4.62 4.82
C ARG A 77 -2.88 6.09 4.69
N LEU A 78 -3.75 6.89 4.07
CA LEU A 78 -3.67 8.34 4.14
C LEU A 78 -4.16 8.80 5.51
N ILE A 79 -3.20 9.09 6.39
CA ILE A 79 -3.44 9.54 7.76
C ILE A 79 -3.46 11.06 7.80
N GLU A 80 -4.38 11.64 8.56
CA GLU A 80 -4.41 13.08 8.81
C GLU A 80 -3.33 13.45 9.84
N ILE A 81 -2.42 14.32 9.44
CA ILE A 81 -1.23 14.68 10.23
C ILE A 81 -1.37 16.09 10.83
N GLY A 82 -2.26 16.94 10.31
CA GLY A 82 -2.55 18.26 10.85
C GLY A 82 -1.29 19.06 11.17
N GLU A 83 -1.19 19.55 12.41
CA GLU A 83 -0.08 20.36 12.91
C GLU A 83 1.25 19.58 13.02
N ASP A 84 1.22 18.25 13.00
CA ASP A 84 2.39 17.39 13.18
C ASP A 84 3.21 17.21 11.89
N VAL A 85 2.80 17.84 10.79
CA VAL A 85 3.44 17.67 9.46
C VAL A 85 4.93 18.02 9.48
N THR A 86 5.32 18.98 10.32
CA THR A 86 6.72 19.45 10.43
C THR A 86 7.62 18.55 11.27
N ARG A 87 7.04 17.55 11.95
CA ARG A 87 7.73 16.58 12.79
C ARG A 87 7.44 15.13 12.39
N THR A 88 6.79 14.89 11.26
CA THR A 88 6.38 13.54 10.85
C THR A 88 7.10 13.09 9.59
N VAL A 89 7.80 11.95 9.69
CA VAL A 89 8.29 11.18 8.53
C VAL A 89 7.29 10.06 8.29
N ILE A 90 6.77 9.94 7.07
CA ILE A 90 5.89 8.83 6.72
C ILE A 90 6.65 7.88 5.80
N TYR A 91 6.57 6.58 6.06
CA TYR A 91 6.98 5.54 5.14
C TYR A 91 5.75 4.77 4.64
N ARG A 92 5.72 4.52 3.33
CA ARG A 92 4.63 3.84 2.61
C ARG A 92 5.05 2.41 2.29
N PRO A 93 4.70 1.43 3.14
CA PRO A 93 5.05 0.04 2.88
C PRO A 93 4.25 -0.50 1.70
N ARG A 94 4.93 -1.15 0.74
CA ARG A 94 4.29 -1.81 -0.39
C ARG A 94 3.49 -3.03 0.05
N THR A 95 2.21 -2.82 0.32
CA THR A 95 1.30 -3.81 0.93
C THR A 95 -0.01 -3.97 0.18
N LEU A 96 -0.34 -3.07 -0.74
CA LEU A 96 -1.63 -3.05 -1.42
C LEU A 96 -1.50 -3.64 -2.83
N THR A 97 -2.36 -4.59 -3.17
CA THR A 97 -2.55 -4.99 -4.57
C THR A 97 -3.88 -4.44 -5.06
N LEU A 98 -3.84 -3.74 -6.19
CA LEU A 98 -5.03 -3.30 -6.92
C LEU A 98 -5.44 -4.37 -7.92
N GLY A 99 -6.61 -4.98 -7.71
CA GLY A 99 -7.32 -5.72 -8.75
C GLY A 99 -8.02 -4.73 -9.69
N VAL A 100 -7.85 -4.92 -10.99
CA VAL A 100 -8.49 -4.10 -12.01
C VAL A 100 -9.09 -4.96 -13.13
N SER A 101 -10.26 -4.58 -13.61
CA SER A 101 -10.81 -5.03 -14.88
C SER A 101 -11.67 -3.92 -15.50
N GLY A 102 -11.90 -3.93 -16.81
CA GLY A 102 -12.75 -2.90 -17.42
C GLY A 102 -12.62 -2.76 -18.92
N LEU A 103 -13.41 -1.82 -19.44
CA LEU A 103 -13.48 -1.55 -20.87
C LEU A 103 -12.25 -0.76 -21.34
N PRO A 104 -11.83 -0.91 -22.60
CA PRO A 104 -10.77 -0.10 -23.17
C PRO A 104 -11.33 1.32 -23.31
N VAL A 105 -10.91 2.21 -22.42
CA VAL A 105 -11.16 3.64 -22.55
C VAL A 105 -9.84 4.26 -22.98
N ASP A 106 -9.74 4.80 -24.20
CA ASP A 106 -8.49 5.37 -24.75
C ASP A 106 -8.07 6.69 -24.07
N GLU A 107 -8.04 6.71 -22.73
CA GLU A 107 -7.66 7.86 -21.90
C GLU A 107 -6.84 7.39 -20.69
N PRO A 108 -5.52 7.14 -20.84
CA PRO A 108 -4.62 6.75 -19.75
C PRO A 108 -4.64 7.72 -18.56
N GLU A 109 -4.78 9.02 -18.82
CA GLU A 109 -4.90 10.06 -17.80
C GLU A 109 -6.20 9.93 -17.00
N ALA A 110 -7.30 9.54 -17.67
CA ALA A 110 -8.56 9.27 -16.98
C ALA A 110 -8.40 8.07 -16.05
N PHE A 111 -7.80 6.97 -16.53
CA PHE A 111 -7.52 5.80 -15.70
C PHE A 111 -6.69 6.16 -14.46
N HIS A 112 -5.58 6.89 -14.63
CA HIS A 112 -4.76 7.32 -13.50
C HIS A 112 -5.55 8.15 -12.48
N ARG A 113 -6.31 9.14 -12.96
CA ARG A 113 -7.16 9.97 -12.09
C ARG A 113 -8.19 9.14 -11.33
N THR A 114 -8.91 8.23 -12.00
CA THR A 114 -9.91 7.38 -11.35
C THR A 114 -9.28 6.46 -10.29
N VAL A 115 -8.08 5.91 -10.54
CA VAL A 115 -7.35 5.10 -9.55
C VAL A 115 -6.96 5.94 -8.33
N VAL A 116 -6.44 7.16 -8.54
CA VAL A 116 -6.07 8.07 -7.45
C VAL A 116 -7.28 8.45 -6.62
N GLU A 117 -8.38 8.86 -7.27
CA GLU A 117 -9.64 9.21 -6.60
C GLU A 117 -10.20 8.03 -5.81
N PHE A 118 -10.20 6.83 -6.39
CA PHE A 118 -10.66 5.61 -5.73
C PHE A 118 -9.83 5.32 -4.47
N LEU A 119 -8.49 5.33 -4.57
CA LEU A 119 -7.63 5.09 -3.40
C LEU A 119 -7.79 6.16 -2.32
N GLN A 120 -7.92 7.43 -2.70
CA GLN A 120 -8.16 8.54 -1.77
C GLN A 120 -9.48 8.37 -1.01
N GLN A 121 -10.56 7.97 -1.69
CA GLN A 121 -11.85 7.68 -1.05
C GLN A 121 -11.78 6.52 -0.05
N GLN A 122 -10.87 5.57 -0.27
CA GLN A 122 -10.61 4.46 0.65
C GLN A 122 -9.55 4.79 1.71
N HIS A 123 -9.05 6.03 1.74
CA HIS A 123 -7.95 6.48 2.59
C HIS A 123 -6.68 5.62 2.44
N LEU A 124 -6.32 5.26 1.22
CA LEU A 124 -5.16 4.44 0.87
C LEU A 124 -4.16 5.22 0.02
N SER A 125 -2.86 4.95 0.23
CA SER A 125 -1.80 5.60 -0.51
C SER A 125 -1.43 4.80 -1.77
N LEU A 126 -1.43 5.48 -2.93
CA LEU A 126 -0.93 4.93 -4.20
C LEU A 126 0.53 4.43 -4.08
N ALA A 127 1.35 5.09 -3.26
CA ALA A 127 2.73 4.71 -3.03
C ALA A 127 2.89 3.35 -2.32
N SER A 128 1.81 2.80 -1.77
CA SER A 128 1.79 1.51 -1.09
C SER A 128 1.41 0.36 -2.02
N LEU A 129 1.26 0.60 -3.33
CA LEU A 129 1.00 -0.45 -4.30
C LEU A 129 2.21 -1.37 -4.49
N THR A 130 1.94 -2.68 -4.42
CA THR A 130 2.92 -3.73 -4.73
C THR A 130 2.74 -4.28 -6.14
N ALA A 131 1.53 -4.27 -6.69
CA ALA A 131 1.19 -4.82 -8.00
C ALA A 131 -0.17 -4.32 -8.47
N LEU A 132 -0.35 -4.33 -9.79
CA LEU A 132 -1.65 -4.33 -10.46
C LEU A 132 -1.98 -5.78 -10.82
N ALA A 133 -3.24 -6.20 -10.69
CA ALA A 133 -3.66 -7.57 -10.98
C ALA A 133 -4.95 -7.57 -11.80
N THR A 134 -5.02 -8.42 -12.82
CA THR A 134 -6.19 -8.46 -13.72
C THR A 134 -6.51 -9.89 -14.18
N PRO A 135 -7.77 -10.20 -14.53
CA PRO A 135 -8.09 -11.41 -15.27
C PRO A 135 -7.42 -11.40 -16.66
N ARG A 136 -6.80 -12.52 -17.05
CA ARG A 136 -6.16 -12.63 -18.37
C ARG A 136 -7.17 -12.43 -19.48
N GLY A 137 -6.79 -11.66 -20.50
CA GLY A 137 -7.65 -11.34 -21.64
C GLY A 137 -8.65 -10.21 -21.38
N ASP A 138 -8.47 -9.46 -20.29
CA ASP A 138 -9.18 -8.20 -20.07
C ASP A 138 -8.84 -7.19 -21.18
N THR A 139 -9.85 -6.52 -21.71
CA THR A 139 -9.72 -5.59 -22.83
C THR A 139 -8.99 -4.29 -22.50
N GLY A 140 -8.98 -3.88 -21.23
CA GLY A 140 -8.24 -2.72 -20.73
C GLY A 140 -6.74 -2.98 -20.49
N THR A 141 -6.27 -4.22 -20.69
CA THR A 141 -4.89 -4.65 -20.42
C THR A 141 -3.80 -3.73 -21.00
N PRO A 142 -3.89 -3.18 -22.24
CA PRO A 142 -2.87 -2.25 -22.74
C PRO A 142 -2.63 -1.04 -21.83
N ILE A 143 -3.70 -0.39 -21.36
CA ILE A 143 -3.61 0.78 -20.46
C ILE A 143 -3.06 0.35 -19.10
N PHE A 144 -3.43 -0.85 -18.63
CA PHE A 144 -2.92 -1.38 -17.37
C PHE A 144 -1.42 -1.62 -17.42
N TYR A 145 -0.88 -2.09 -18.54
CA TYR A 145 0.56 -2.23 -18.73
C TYR A 145 1.28 -0.90 -18.67
N ASP A 146 0.84 0.08 -19.48
CA ASP A 146 1.46 1.40 -19.54
C ASP A 146 1.43 2.10 -18.17
N TRP A 147 0.29 1.99 -17.47
CA TRP A 147 0.13 2.55 -16.14
C TRP A 147 0.99 1.83 -15.10
N ALA A 148 1.03 0.49 -15.10
CA ALA A 148 1.84 -0.29 -14.17
C ALA A 148 3.33 0.00 -14.34
N GLU A 149 3.80 0.12 -15.58
CA GLU A 149 5.17 0.55 -15.90
C GLU A 149 5.45 1.96 -15.35
N THR A 150 4.56 2.92 -15.61
CA THR A 150 4.67 4.29 -15.08
C THR A 150 4.74 4.32 -13.55
N GLN A 151 3.93 3.50 -12.87
CA GLN A 151 3.93 3.39 -11.41
C GLN A 151 5.09 2.55 -10.85
N ARG A 152 5.86 1.88 -11.71
CA ARG A 152 6.91 0.91 -11.34
C ARG A 152 6.37 -0.18 -10.42
N VAL A 153 5.28 -0.80 -10.84
CA VAL A 153 4.70 -2.01 -10.23
C VAL A 153 4.48 -3.05 -11.33
N PRO A 154 4.58 -4.36 -11.03
CA PRO A 154 4.23 -5.39 -12.00
C PRO A 154 2.73 -5.41 -12.27
N LEU A 155 2.35 -5.70 -13.51
CA LEU A 155 1.01 -6.19 -13.87
C LEU A 155 1.00 -7.73 -13.82
N LEU A 156 0.06 -8.29 -13.07
CA LEU A 156 -0.11 -9.73 -12.89
C LEU A 156 -1.42 -10.19 -13.51
N GLU A 157 -1.34 -11.04 -14.53
CA GLU A 157 -2.51 -11.60 -15.20
C GLU A 157 -2.80 -13.03 -14.72
N TYR A 158 -4.07 -13.28 -14.37
CA TYR A 158 -4.50 -14.58 -13.87
C TYR A 158 -5.44 -15.28 -14.84
N ALA A 159 -5.10 -16.53 -15.17
CA ALA A 159 -5.96 -17.37 -15.99
C ALA A 159 -7.27 -17.73 -15.25
N PRO A 160 -8.38 -17.96 -15.97
CA PRO A 160 -9.68 -18.28 -15.36
C PRO A 160 -9.63 -19.45 -14.38
N GLU A 161 -8.83 -20.48 -14.64
CA GLU A 161 -8.70 -21.65 -13.77
C GLU A 161 -8.07 -21.29 -12.42
N ARG A 162 -7.16 -20.31 -12.43
CA ARG A 162 -6.51 -19.82 -11.20
C ARG A 162 -7.47 -18.96 -10.37
N LEU A 163 -8.25 -18.10 -11.03
CA LEU A 163 -9.29 -17.28 -10.38
C LEU A 163 -10.36 -18.18 -9.76
N ALA A 164 -10.79 -19.22 -10.49
CA ALA A 164 -11.84 -20.13 -10.06
C ALA A 164 -11.57 -20.83 -8.71
N LEU A 165 -10.30 -20.94 -8.28
CA LEU A 165 -9.93 -21.46 -6.95
C LEU A 165 -10.47 -20.62 -5.79
N LEU A 166 -10.80 -19.35 -6.03
CA LEU A 166 -11.37 -18.43 -5.04
C LEU A 166 -12.84 -18.10 -5.32
N ARG A 167 -13.44 -18.69 -6.35
CA ARG A 167 -14.82 -18.37 -6.75
C ARG A 167 -15.83 -18.87 -5.71
N PRO A 168 -16.70 -18.00 -5.18
CA PRO A 168 -17.83 -18.46 -4.35
C PRO A 168 -18.79 -19.33 -5.16
N SER A 169 -19.33 -20.40 -4.56
CA SER A 169 -20.20 -21.37 -5.27
C SER A 169 -21.48 -20.77 -5.84
N GLN A 170 -21.94 -19.63 -5.32
CA GLN A 170 -23.18 -18.96 -5.70
C GLN A 170 -22.99 -17.91 -6.81
N VAL A 171 -21.75 -17.65 -7.25
CA VAL A 171 -21.44 -16.59 -8.21
C VAL A 171 -21.20 -17.17 -9.59
N SER A 172 -21.83 -16.57 -10.62
CA SER A 172 -21.64 -16.94 -12.02
C SER A 172 -20.18 -16.77 -12.46
N SER A 173 -19.70 -17.68 -13.31
CA SER A 173 -18.35 -17.59 -13.91
C SER A 173 -18.12 -16.30 -14.68
N GLU A 174 -19.17 -15.65 -15.19
CA GLU A 174 -19.05 -14.45 -16.04
C GLU A 174 -19.02 -13.13 -15.25
N ASN A 175 -19.13 -13.19 -13.92
CA ASN A 175 -19.19 -11.98 -13.11
C ASN A 175 -17.79 -11.36 -12.90
N ARG A 176 -17.55 -10.21 -13.54
CA ARG A 176 -16.26 -9.50 -13.50
C ARG A 176 -15.87 -8.96 -12.11
N LEU A 177 -16.83 -8.73 -11.21
CA LEU A 177 -16.54 -8.24 -9.86
C LEU A 177 -15.72 -9.27 -9.09
N TRP A 178 -16.18 -10.53 -9.03
CA TRP A 178 -15.45 -11.57 -8.28
C TRP A 178 -14.12 -11.93 -8.95
N GLU A 179 -14.03 -11.88 -10.28
CA GLU A 179 -12.76 -12.11 -11.00
C GLU A 179 -11.72 -11.06 -10.62
N THR A 180 -12.14 -9.79 -10.51
CA THR A 180 -11.30 -8.66 -10.09
C THR A 180 -10.84 -8.82 -8.64
N GLU A 181 -11.75 -9.22 -7.76
CA GLU A 181 -11.44 -9.52 -6.36
C GLU A 181 -10.46 -10.69 -6.24
N ALA A 182 -10.68 -11.78 -6.98
CA ALA A 182 -9.82 -12.95 -6.98
C ALA A 182 -8.41 -12.60 -7.49
N ALA A 183 -8.29 -11.77 -8.53
CA ALA A 183 -7.00 -11.28 -9.01
C ALA A 183 -6.26 -10.48 -7.93
N ALA A 184 -6.95 -9.54 -7.25
CA ALA A 184 -6.37 -8.77 -6.14
C ALA A 184 -5.85 -9.69 -5.02
N MET A 185 -6.70 -10.63 -4.57
CA MET A 185 -6.41 -11.57 -3.49
C MET A 185 -5.23 -12.49 -3.82
N LEU A 186 -5.20 -13.06 -5.04
CA LEU A 186 -4.10 -13.93 -5.48
C LEU A 186 -2.77 -13.19 -5.50
N ALA A 187 -2.75 -11.97 -6.04
CA ALA A 187 -1.53 -11.16 -6.10
C ALA A 187 -1.06 -10.70 -4.71
N ALA A 188 -1.99 -10.40 -3.80
CA ALA A 188 -1.67 -10.11 -2.40
C ALA A 188 -1.40 -11.39 -1.57
N SER A 189 -1.51 -12.59 -2.15
CA SER A 189 -1.37 -13.87 -1.44
C SER A 189 -2.24 -13.96 -0.18
N THR A 190 -3.49 -13.52 -0.29
CA THR A 190 -4.47 -13.49 0.80
C THR A 190 -5.81 -14.05 0.33
N ARG A 191 -6.74 -14.29 1.26
CA ARG A 191 -8.15 -14.61 0.98
C ARG A 191 -9.12 -13.54 1.47
N GLN A 192 -8.58 -12.39 1.88
CA GLN A 192 -9.35 -11.29 2.42
C GLN A 192 -9.14 -10.05 1.55
N LEU A 193 -10.26 -9.43 1.18
CA LEU A 193 -10.27 -8.12 0.56
C LEU A 193 -10.18 -7.05 1.65
N LEU A 194 -9.43 -5.99 1.35
CA LEU A 194 -9.50 -4.75 2.10
C LEU A 194 -10.65 -3.87 1.60
N VAL A 195 -10.85 -3.85 0.27
CA VAL A 195 -11.94 -3.14 -0.40
C VAL A 195 -12.58 -4.09 -1.43
N PRO A 196 -13.88 -4.42 -1.29
CA PRO A 196 -14.62 -5.20 -2.28
C PRO A 196 -14.63 -4.56 -3.66
N ALA A 197 -14.89 -5.36 -4.70
CA ALA A 197 -14.95 -4.84 -6.07
C ALA A 197 -16.03 -3.76 -6.21
N THR A 198 -15.61 -2.61 -6.71
CA THR A 198 -16.45 -1.42 -6.91
C THR A 198 -16.30 -0.94 -8.35
N VAL A 199 -17.42 -0.57 -8.98
CA VAL A 199 -17.41 0.00 -10.33
C VAL A 199 -17.17 1.51 -10.26
N CYS A 200 -16.14 1.99 -10.95
CA CYS A 200 -15.74 3.40 -11.01
C CYS A 200 -15.51 3.81 -12.47
N GLN A 201 -16.42 4.61 -13.03
CA GLN A 201 -16.29 5.18 -14.38
C GLN A 201 -15.98 4.12 -15.47
N GLY A 202 -16.61 2.94 -15.41
CA GLY A 202 -16.41 1.85 -16.39
C GLY A 202 -15.27 0.89 -16.05
N TRP A 203 -14.48 1.20 -15.03
CA TRP A 203 -13.48 0.30 -14.44
C TRP A 203 -14.06 -0.40 -13.22
N ILE A 204 -13.50 -1.56 -12.89
CA ILE A 204 -13.78 -2.28 -11.66
C ILE A 204 -12.48 -2.32 -10.86
N PHE A 205 -12.54 -1.88 -9.61
CA PHE A 205 -11.40 -1.89 -8.70
C PHE A 205 -11.70 -2.71 -7.45
N ALA A 206 -10.74 -3.52 -7.04
CA ALA A 206 -10.74 -4.19 -5.74
C ALA A 206 -9.36 -4.04 -5.08
N ILE A 207 -9.29 -3.99 -3.75
CA ILE A 207 -8.01 -3.93 -3.04
C ILE A 207 -7.88 -5.13 -2.13
N ALA A 208 -6.73 -5.79 -2.20
CA ALA A 208 -6.30 -6.77 -1.21
C ALA A 208 -5.00 -6.30 -0.56
N ARG A 209 -4.87 -6.50 0.76
CA ARG A 209 -3.65 -6.20 1.50
C ARG A 209 -2.83 -7.47 1.67
N ARG A 210 -1.56 -7.43 1.25
CA ARG A 210 -0.60 -8.52 1.44
C ARG A 210 -0.41 -8.78 2.92
N GLN A 211 -0.45 -10.05 3.31
CA GLN A 211 -0.04 -10.42 4.66
C GLN A 211 1.46 -10.23 4.79
N THR A 212 1.86 -9.19 5.51
CA THR A 212 3.25 -8.96 5.90
C THR A 212 3.41 -9.48 7.32
N GLY A 213 3.99 -10.70 7.43
CA GLY A 213 4.44 -11.25 8.71
C GLY A 213 5.55 -10.42 9.33
#